data_AF-A0A5N9DPF5-F1
#
_entry.id   AF-A0A5N9DPF5-F1
#
_cell.length_a   1.000
_cell.length_b   1.000
_cell.length_c   1.000
_cell.angle_alpha   90.00
_cell.angle_beta   90.00
_cell.angle_gamma   90.00
#
_symmetry.space_group_name_H-M   'P 1'
#
loop_
_entity.id
_entity.type
_entity.pdbx_description
1 polymer ?
#
loop_
_entity_poly.entity_id
_entity_poly.type
_entity_poly.pdbx_seq_one_letter_code
_entity_poly.pdbx_strand_id
1 'polypeptide(L)'
;MPNSTVDETKANVAHTPDVKQLSPSSYAPDESTKNGDIDDATDGNASAQSTIESSLTQSSQSEHPIIEFGYGGLIKDLSAWSKIGLPKFVIASHIDVEQIEFISKFRSSAGHDFSDSFESCCSMKHYYRPLDYYDSRFTQPIYSPVDGVLLYISDRSYGSSSNEWEIAFEEASGKTVPADYLDLDLYIRPDNAPNVWVRHMHVNPIYEILDVVSITSPIDLMMGTARPSEIGFRVTAGDLIGHGLGEISITKHHDGTGIPTPCNSKRTRSEWANSPGCKEVISHHSVFELMSDEVFEEYEKNSQVGRADFIIPVEERKANFLECDGEDFLNPGSTGDPEVFVRLQ
;
A
#
# COMPACT_ATOMS: atom_id res chain seq x y z
N MET A 1 64.20 11.39 -17.28
CA MET A 1 64.88 11.55 -15.98
C MET A 1 65.43 12.96 -15.87
N PRO A 2 65.43 13.61 -14.70
CA PRO A 2 64.45 13.66 -13.60
C PRO A 2 64.05 15.16 -13.37
N ASN A 3 63.22 15.63 -12.46
CA ASN A 3 62.37 15.12 -11.39
C ASN A 3 61.35 16.25 -11.15
N SER A 4 60.05 15.98 -11.23
CA SER A 4 59.02 16.86 -10.68
C SER A 4 58.64 16.38 -9.29
N THR A 5 58.61 17.34 -8.38
CA THR A 5 58.27 17.30 -6.96
C THR A 5 57.02 16.49 -6.62
N VAL A 6 57.16 15.61 -5.62
CA VAL A 6 56.07 15.02 -4.83
C VAL A 6 56.10 15.74 -3.48
N ASP A 7 55.02 16.42 -3.13
CA ASP A 7 54.74 16.88 -1.78
C ASP A 7 53.26 16.60 -1.50
N GLU A 8 52.99 15.40 -0.99
CA GLU A 8 51.69 15.06 -0.41
C GLU A 8 51.78 15.26 1.09
N THR A 9 51.15 16.33 1.56
CA THR A 9 50.77 16.43 2.97
C THR A 9 49.32 16.89 3.10
N LYS A 10 48.64 16.16 3.99
CA LYS A 10 47.48 16.53 4.81
C LYS A 10 46.08 16.27 4.26
N ALA A 11 45.57 15.16 4.79
CA ALA A 11 44.18 14.95 5.19
C ALA A 11 43.47 16.25 5.61
N ASN A 12 42.32 16.49 4.98
CA ASN A 12 41.32 17.42 5.49
C ASN A 12 40.07 16.65 5.87
N VAL A 13 39.82 16.68 7.17
CA VAL A 13 38.57 16.38 7.84
C VAL A 13 37.55 17.46 7.45
N ALA A 14 36.38 17.06 6.94
CA ALA A 14 35.21 17.93 6.83
C ALA A 14 34.10 17.26 7.66
N HIS A 15 33.89 17.66 8.91
CA HIS A 15 32.89 18.66 9.33
C HIS A 15 31.48 18.35 8.83
N THR A 16 30.78 17.53 9.63
CA THR A 16 29.33 17.45 9.76
C THR A 16 28.75 18.82 10.12
N PRO A 17 27.75 19.34 9.40
CA PRO A 17 26.97 20.47 9.88
C PRO A 17 25.88 20.02 10.86
N ASP A 18 25.80 20.73 11.97
CA ASP A 18 24.80 20.66 13.03
C ASP A 18 23.35 20.66 12.50
N VAL A 19 22.60 19.62 12.86
CA VAL A 19 21.13 19.60 12.77
C VAL A 19 20.59 20.51 13.87
N LYS A 20 20.23 21.74 13.51
CA LYS A 20 19.41 22.60 14.37
C LYS A 20 18.03 21.98 14.52
N GLN A 21 17.76 21.50 15.74
CA GLN A 21 16.42 21.20 16.22
C GLN A 21 15.51 22.44 16.04
N LEU A 22 14.49 22.32 15.21
CA LEU A 22 13.35 23.23 15.21
C LEU A 22 12.34 22.70 16.23
N SER A 23 12.23 23.44 17.34
CA SER A 23 11.22 23.24 18.38
C SER A 23 9.82 23.65 17.89
N PRO A 24 8.75 22.96 18.30
CA PRO A 24 7.40 23.24 17.86
C PRO A 24 6.89 24.57 18.42
N SER A 25 6.47 25.46 17.52
CA SER A 25 5.81 26.72 17.83
C SER A 25 4.39 26.44 18.31
N SER A 26 4.10 26.92 19.51
CA SER A 26 2.80 26.97 20.16
C SER A 26 1.74 27.70 19.32
N TYR A 27 0.66 27.00 18.97
CA TYR A 27 -0.63 27.63 18.66
C TYR A 27 -1.61 27.27 19.79
N ALA A 28 -1.96 28.29 20.58
CA ALA A 28 -3.08 28.24 21.50
C ALA A 28 -4.30 28.88 20.82
N PRO A 29 -5.52 28.34 20.94
CA PRO A 29 -6.72 29.08 20.65
C PRO A 29 -7.15 29.87 21.88
N ASP A 30 -7.49 31.14 21.64
CA ASP A 30 -8.03 32.11 22.58
C ASP A 30 -9.49 31.76 22.94
N GLU A 31 -9.80 31.86 24.23
CA GLU A 31 -11.13 31.67 24.81
C GLU A 31 -11.81 33.04 25.01
N SER A 32 -13.15 33.00 25.18
CA SER A 32 -14.08 34.07 25.59
C SER A 32 -14.77 34.78 24.41
N THR A 33 -16.08 35.03 24.38
CA THR A 33 -17.24 34.88 25.30
C THR A 33 -18.49 35.09 24.41
N LYS A 34 -19.72 34.63 24.69
CA LYS A 34 -20.61 35.07 25.79
C LYS A 34 -21.99 34.38 25.69
N ASN A 35 -22.59 34.19 26.86
CA ASN A 35 -23.89 33.61 27.20
C ASN A 35 -25.13 34.26 26.56
N GLY A 36 -26.22 33.49 26.54
CA GLY A 36 -27.60 33.97 26.51
C GLY A 36 -28.61 32.84 26.78
N ASP A 37 -28.89 32.58 28.06
CA ASP A 37 -30.09 31.86 28.54
C ASP A 37 -31.32 32.77 28.42
N ILE A 38 -32.52 32.16 28.28
CA ILE A 38 -33.78 32.44 29.02
C ILE A 38 -34.95 31.61 28.41
N ASP A 39 -35.48 30.70 29.25
CA ASP A 39 -36.89 30.41 29.64
C ASP A 39 -37.98 30.21 28.57
N ASP A 40 -39.10 29.49 28.75
CA ASP A 40 -39.65 28.49 29.69
C ASP A 40 -41.06 28.11 29.13
N ALA A 41 -41.53 26.91 29.47
CA ALA A 41 -42.91 26.41 29.56
C ALA A 41 -43.89 26.49 28.36
N THR A 42 -44.49 25.34 27.98
CA THR A 42 -45.75 24.84 28.57
C THR A 42 -46.34 23.62 27.84
N ASP A 43 -46.86 22.72 28.67
CA ASP A 43 -48.07 21.89 28.56
C ASP A 43 -48.26 20.80 27.50
N GLY A 44 -48.68 19.65 28.03
CA GLY A 44 -48.97 18.44 27.31
C GLY A 44 -50.42 18.28 26.86
N ASN A 45 -50.68 17.18 26.16
CA ASN A 45 -51.97 16.52 26.19
C ASN A 45 -51.85 15.04 25.82
N ALA A 46 -52.73 14.26 26.41
CA ALA A 46 -52.70 12.82 26.53
C ALA A 46 -53.32 12.06 25.35
N SER A 47 -52.93 10.78 25.27
CA SER A 47 -53.79 9.61 24.99
C SER A 47 -54.50 9.51 23.64
N ALA A 48 -54.03 8.58 22.80
CA ALA A 48 -54.90 7.55 22.22
C ALA A 48 -54.09 6.28 21.92
N GLN A 49 -54.31 5.25 22.75
CA GLN A 49 -53.92 3.87 22.45
C GLN A 49 -54.75 3.34 21.28
N SER A 50 -54.09 2.80 20.27
CA SER A 50 -54.69 1.93 19.26
C SER A 50 -53.85 0.66 19.17
N THR A 51 -54.31 -0.37 19.85
CA THR A 51 -53.79 -1.73 19.81
C THR A 51 -54.10 -2.34 18.44
N ILE A 52 -53.08 -2.55 17.62
CA ILE A 52 -53.14 -3.48 16.50
C ILE A 52 -52.07 -4.53 16.73
N GLU A 53 -52.50 -5.70 17.19
CA GLU A 53 -51.72 -6.94 17.09
C GLU A 53 -51.53 -7.24 15.60
N SER A 54 -50.31 -7.08 15.11
CA SER A 54 -49.89 -7.62 13.83
C SER A 54 -48.79 -8.62 14.10
N SER A 55 -49.12 -9.90 13.90
CA SER A 55 -48.18 -11.02 13.93
C SER A 55 -47.05 -10.79 12.93
N LEU A 56 -45.88 -10.38 13.42
CA LEU A 56 -44.65 -10.41 12.64
C LEU A 56 -44.07 -11.81 12.76
N THR A 57 -44.33 -12.62 11.74
CA THR A 57 -43.50 -13.76 11.36
C THR A 57 -42.04 -13.32 11.35
N GLN A 58 -41.24 -13.89 12.26
CA GLN A 58 -39.79 -13.74 12.29
C GLN A 58 -39.21 -14.27 10.97
N SER A 59 -38.90 -13.34 10.07
CA SER A 59 -37.92 -13.53 9.01
C SER A 59 -36.56 -13.69 9.70
N SER A 60 -35.96 -14.87 9.60
CA SER A 60 -34.59 -15.13 10.03
C SER A 60 -33.65 -14.17 9.29
N GLN A 61 -33.25 -13.09 9.95
CA GLN A 61 -32.07 -12.35 9.53
C GLN A 61 -30.87 -13.28 9.71
N SER A 62 -30.17 -13.56 8.62
CA SER A 62 -28.86 -14.20 8.68
C SER A 62 -27.94 -13.27 9.48
N GLU A 63 -27.65 -13.64 10.71
CA GLU A 63 -26.61 -12.98 11.51
C GLU A 63 -25.28 -13.16 10.76
N HIS A 64 -24.85 -12.10 10.07
CA HIS A 64 -23.44 -12.00 9.71
C HIS A 64 -22.66 -11.99 11.04
N PRO A 65 -21.67 -12.88 11.22
CA PRO A 65 -20.89 -12.91 12.44
C PRO A 65 -20.29 -11.52 12.68
N ILE A 66 -20.45 -11.00 13.91
CA ILE A 66 -19.87 -9.72 14.30
C ILE A 66 -18.35 -9.81 14.08
N ILE A 67 -17.85 -9.02 13.13
CA ILE A 67 -16.43 -8.96 12.80
C ILE A 67 -15.71 -8.16 13.89
N GLU A 68 -14.85 -8.82 14.67
CA GLU A 68 -13.98 -8.16 15.65
C GLU A 68 -12.60 -7.90 15.03
N PHE A 69 -12.16 -6.66 15.03
CA PHE A 69 -10.83 -6.27 14.55
C PHE A 69 -9.81 -6.29 15.68
N GLY A 70 -8.60 -6.78 15.38
CA GLY A 70 -7.44 -6.67 16.25
C GLY A 70 -6.88 -5.24 16.26
N TYR A 71 -5.89 -5.02 17.13
CA TYR A 71 -5.29 -3.68 17.29
C TYR A 71 -4.51 -3.21 16.05
N GLY A 72 -4.08 -4.13 15.18
CA GLY A 72 -3.45 -3.81 13.89
C GLY A 72 -4.44 -3.43 12.80
N GLY A 73 -5.75 -3.42 13.09
CA GLY A 73 -6.78 -3.05 12.13
C GLY A 73 -7.25 -4.20 11.23
N LEU A 74 -6.59 -5.35 11.15
CA LEU A 74 -7.19 -6.52 10.50
C LEU A 74 -8.11 -7.31 11.45
N ILE A 75 -8.84 -8.28 10.92
CA ILE A 75 -9.63 -9.22 11.73
C ILE A 75 -8.77 -9.84 12.83
N LYS A 76 -9.31 -9.92 14.04
CA LYS A 76 -8.61 -10.42 15.22
C LYS A 76 -8.14 -11.87 15.09
N ASP A 77 -8.97 -12.74 14.51
CA ASP A 77 -8.63 -14.16 14.30
C ASP A 77 -8.05 -14.38 12.90
N LEU A 78 -6.81 -13.89 12.71
CA LEU A 78 -6.07 -14.05 11.45
C LEU A 78 -5.92 -15.53 11.07
N SER A 79 -5.67 -16.42 12.04
CA SER A 79 -5.44 -17.84 11.82
C SER A 79 -6.70 -18.59 11.34
N ALA A 80 -7.89 -18.21 11.79
CA ALA A 80 -9.12 -18.76 11.24
C ALA A 80 -9.39 -18.25 9.83
N TRP A 81 -9.23 -16.94 9.60
CA TRP A 81 -9.48 -16.33 8.29
C TRP A 81 -8.45 -16.71 7.23
N SER A 82 -7.25 -17.09 7.64
CA SER A 82 -6.22 -17.57 6.71
C SER A 82 -6.60 -18.87 6.00
N LYS A 83 -7.46 -19.67 6.63
CA LYS A 83 -8.00 -20.93 6.07
C LYS A 83 -9.16 -20.69 5.10
N ILE A 84 -9.69 -19.48 5.03
CA ILE A 84 -10.74 -19.08 4.10
C ILE A 84 -10.08 -18.64 2.79
N GLY A 85 -10.59 -19.16 1.68
CA GLY A 85 -10.18 -18.71 0.34
C GLY A 85 -10.58 -17.27 0.11
N LEU A 86 -9.72 -16.48 -0.53
CA LEU A 86 -10.06 -15.10 -0.85
C LEU A 86 -11.09 -15.06 -2.00
N PRO A 87 -12.17 -14.28 -1.88
CA PRO A 87 -13.07 -14.04 -3.00
C PRO A 87 -12.39 -13.15 -4.05
N LYS A 88 -12.95 -13.09 -5.26
CA LYS A 88 -12.59 -12.05 -6.24
C LYS A 88 -13.17 -10.70 -5.76
N PHE A 89 -12.45 -10.00 -4.89
CA PHE A 89 -12.92 -8.76 -4.27
C PHE A 89 -12.37 -7.48 -4.93
N VAL A 90 -11.47 -7.61 -5.91
CA VAL A 90 -11.02 -6.48 -6.73
C VAL A 90 -12.05 -6.27 -7.84
N ILE A 91 -12.87 -5.22 -7.69
CA ILE A 91 -14.08 -4.96 -8.49
C ILE A 91 -14.03 -3.62 -9.24
N ALA A 92 -12.88 -2.93 -9.19
CA ALA A 92 -12.52 -1.86 -10.11
C ALA A 92 -11.03 -1.98 -10.46
N SER A 93 -10.63 -1.50 -11.63
CA SER A 93 -9.21 -1.31 -11.92
C SER A 93 -8.66 -0.17 -11.07
N HIS A 94 -7.50 -0.35 -10.44
CA HIS A 94 -6.84 0.73 -9.69
C HIS A 94 -6.13 1.73 -10.61
N ILE A 95 -6.15 1.49 -11.91
CA ILE A 95 -5.44 2.30 -12.89
C ILE A 95 -6.17 2.32 -14.23
N ASP A 96 -5.99 3.39 -15.00
CA ASP A 96 -6.49 3.44 -16.38
C ASP A 96 -5.64 2.53 -17.27
N VAL A 97 -6.17 1.38 -17.66
CA VAL A 97 -5.45 0.33 -18.40
C VAL A 97 -5.00 0.80 -19.78
N GLU A 98 -5.73 1.75 -20.39
CA GLU A 98 -5.37 2.31 -21.71
C GLU A 98 -4.07 3.14 -21.63
N GLN A 99 -3.71 3.61 -20.44
CA GLN A 99 -2.50 4.41 -20.21
C GLN A 99 -1.29 3.56 -19.82
N ILE A 100 -1.38 2.23 -19.82
CA ILE A 100 -0.30 1.34 -19.33
C ILE A 100 0.39 0.62 -20.47
N GLU A 101 1.72 0.72 -20.52
CA GLU A 101 2.55 0.03 -21.51
C GLU A 101 2.98 -1.36 -21.03
N PHE A 102 3.45 -1.47 -19.78
CA PHE A 102 3.95 -2.72 -19.22
C PHE A 102 3.44 -2.97 -17.80
N ILE A 103 3.23 -4.24 -17.48
CA ILE A 103 2.93 -4.73 -16.13
C ILE A 103 3.87 -5.88 -15.80
N SER A 104 4.54 -5.85 -14.64
CA SER A 104 5.39 -6.97 -14.24
C SER A 104 4.56 -8.20 -13.91
N LYS A 105 5.09 -9.38 -14.18
CA LYS A 105 4.52 -10.64 -13.70
C LYS A 105 4.75 -10.78 -12.20
N PHE A 106 3.79 -11.39 -11.51
CA PHE A 106 3.92 -11.83 -10.13
C PHE A 106 4.95 -12.97 -10.03
N ARG A 107 5.83 -12.93 -9.01
CA ARG A 107 7.02 -13.79 -8.84
C ARG A 107 8.14 -13.60 -9.88
N SER A 108 8.15 -12.47 -10.58
CA SER A 108 9.24 -12.12 -11.51
C SER A 108 10.46 -11.54 -10.80
N SER A 109 11.50 -11.22 -11.58
CA SER A 109 12.68 -10.46 -11.15
C SER A 109 12.52 -8.94 -11.37
N ALA A 110 11.28 -8.43 -11.47
CA ALA A 110 11.04 -7.00 -11.59
C ALA A 110 11.35 -6.27 -10.27
N GLY A 111 12.13 -5.19 -10.37
CA GLY A 111 12.47 -4.34 -9.23
C GLY A 111 13.37 -5.06 -8.22
N HIS A 112 12.88 -5.23 -7.00
CA HIS A 112 13.63 -5.81 -5.87
C HIS A 112 12.86 -6.96 -5.20
N ASP A 113 13.52 -7.67 -4.28
CA ASP A 113 12.93 -8.74 -3.48
C ASP A 113 11.69 -8.20 -2.73
N PHE A 114 10.57 -8.87 -2.95
CA PHE A 114 9.29 -8.59 -2.31
C PHE A 114 8.61 -9.92 -2.02
N SER A 115 9.29 -10.75 -1.24
CA SER A 115 8.86 -12.08 -0.89
C SER A 115 7.98 -12.09 0.36
N ASP A 116 7.22 -13.16 0.52
CA ASP A 116 6.38 -13.40 1.68
C ASP A 116 7.04 -14.39 2.68
N SER A 117 6.26 -15.06 3.52
CA SER A 117 6.76 -16.04 4.48
C SER A 117 7.01 -17.44 3.90
N PHE A 118 6.61 -17.70 2.67
CA PHE A 118 6.57 -19.04 2.05
C PHE A 118 7.47 -19.14 0.81
N GLU A 119 7.70 -18.02 0.15
CA GLU A 119 8.60 -17.91 -0.99
C GLU A 119 9.73 -16.92 -0.66
N SER A 120 10.82 -16.99 -1.43
CA SER A 120 11.97 -16.11 -1.21
C SER A 120 12.58 -15.72 -2.54
N CYS A 121 13.20 -14.54 -2.60
CA CYS A 121 13.91 -14.06 -3.77
C CYS A 121 12.98 -13.93 -4.99
N CYS A 122 11.82 -13.29 -4.82
CA CYS A 122 10.89 -13.06 -5.90
C CYS A 122 10.10 -11.78 -5.65
N SER A 123 9.66 -11.13 -6.73
CA SER A 123 8.84 -9.93 -6.63
C SER A 123 7.36 -10.33 -6.62
N MET A 124 6.74 -10.36 -5.44
CA MET A 124 5.34 -10.74 -5.27
C MET A 124 4.41 -9.51 -5.22
N LYS A 125 4.70 -8.54 -6.08
CA LYS A 125 3.87 -7.36 -6.35
C LYS A 125 3.86 -7.08 -7.84
N HIS A 126 2.98 -6.18 -8.27
CA HIS A 126 2.94 -5.74 -9.67
C HIS A 126 3.47 -4.32 -9.80
N TYR A 127 4.47 -4.17 -10.67
CA TYR A 127 4.93 -2.89 -11.18
C TYR A 127 4.10 -2.52 -12.41
N TYR A 128 3.64 -1.28 -12.46
CA TYR A 128 2.95 -0.71 -13.62
C TYR A 128 3.85 0.35 -14.23
N ARG A 129 3.95 0.34 -15.56
CA ARG A 129 4.69 1.32 -16.34
C ARG A 129 3.70 2.05 -17.25
N PRO A 130 3.31 3.29 -16.93
CA PRO A 130 2.46 4.06 -17.83
C PRO A 130 3.18 4.42 -19.12
N LEU A 131 2.39 4.67 -20.16
CA LEU A 131 2.81 5.36 -21.37
C LEU A 131 3.46 6.69 -20.96
N ASP A 132 4.56 7.03 -21.62
CA ASP A 132 5.37 8.20 -21.29
C ASP A 132 5.78 8.25 -19.80
N TYR A 133 6.26 7.12 -19.26
CA TYR A 133 6.56 6.87 -17.84
C TYR A 133 7.02 8.09 -17.03
N TYR A 134 8.01 8.83 -17.52
CA TYR A 134 8.55 9.98 -16.79
C TYR A 134 7.61 11.19 -16.77
N ASP A 135 6.85 11.42 -17.82
CA ASP A 135 5.90 12.54 -17.89
C ASP A 135 4.60 12.25 -17.15
N SER A 136 4.18 10.99 -17.06
CA SER A 136 2.92 10.58 -16.43
C SER A 136 3.04 10.13 -14.97
N ARG A 137 4.25 9.78 -14.47
CA ARG A 137 4.41 9.17 -13.12
C ARG A 137 3.78 9.94 -11.96
N PHE A 138 3.64 11.26 -12.06
CA PHE A 138 3.15 12.12 -10.98
C PHE A 138 1.67 12.49 -11.14
N THR A 139 1.07 12.22 -12.30
CA THR A 139 -0.27 12.67 -12.68
C THR A 139 -1.19 11.54 -13.08
N GLN A 140 -0.67 10.32 -13.26
CA GLN A 140 -1.45 9.11 -13.49
C GLN A 140 -2.41 8.88 -12.31
N PRO A 141 -3.73 8.90 -12.51
CA PRO A 141 -4.68 8.66 -11.44
C PRO A 141 -4.62 7.22 -10.94
N ILE A 142 -4.71 7.08 -9.61
CA ILE A 142 -4.77 5.81 -8.88
C ILE A 142 -6.12 5.72 -8.18
N TYR A 143 -6.83 4.63 -8.43
CA TYR A 143 -8.16 4.38 -7.88
C TYR A 143 -8.13 3.25 -6.85
N SER A 144 -9.08 3.26 -5.91
CA SER A 144 -9.30 2.11 -5.04
C SER A 144 -9.83 0.93 -5.87
N PRO A 145 -9.19 -0.26 -5.83
CA PRO A 145 -9.71 -1.43 -6.52
C PRO A 145 -10.86 -2.12 -5.78
N VAL A 146 -11.17 -1.68 -4.56
CA VAL A 146 -12.04 -2.37 -3.60
C VAL A 146 -12.92 -1.40 -2.82
N ASP A 147 -14.04 -1.91 -2.32
CA ASP A 147 -14.75 -1.28 -1.20
C ASP A 147 -13.99 -1.59 0.10
N GLY A 148 -13.77 -0.57 0.93
CA GLY A 148 -13.03 -0.78 2.18
C GLY A 148 -12.76 0.47 2.98
N VAL A 149 -11.71 0.38 3.80
CA VAL A 149 -11.23 1.49 4.62
C VAL A 149 -9.72 1.60 4.54
N LEU A 150 -9.23 2.79 4.19
CA LEU A 150 -7.82 3.15 4.27
C LEU A 150 -7.51 3.50 5.72
N LEU A 151 -6.58 2.76 6.32
CA LEU A 151 -6.27 2.85 7.76
C LEU A 151 -4.84 3.26 8.06
N TYR A 152 -3.93 3.03 7.12
CA TYR A 152 -2.52 3.40 7.24
C TYR A 152 -2.04 4.13 5.98
N ILE A 153 -1.20 5.12 6.22
CA ILE A 153 -0.30 5.71 5.25
C ILE A 153 1.12 5.51 5.80
N SER A 154 2.03 5.06 4.96
CA SER A 154 3.45 4.96 5.31
C SER A 154 4.27 5.88 4.44
N ASP A 155 5.21 6.59 5.05
CA ASP A 155 6.33 7.15 4.30
C ASP A 155 7.24 6.03 3.78
N ARG A 156 8.21 6.38 2.92
CA ARG A 156 9.17 5.45 2.32
C ARG A 156 10.60 5.62 2.83
N SER A 157 10.76 6.16 4.05
CA SER A 157 12.07 6.54 4.62
C SER A 157 12.99 5.35 4.97
N TYR A 158 12.61 4.12 4.65
CA TYR A 158 13.37 2.90 4.97
C TYR A 158 13.57 2.02 3.71
N GLY A 159 14.81 1.96 3.22
CA GLY A 159 15.24 1.19 2.02
C GLY A 159 16.49 1.81 1.37
N SER A 160 17.31 1.00 0.69
CA SER A 160 18.64 1.42 0.16
C SER A 160 18.62 2.33 -1.07
N SER A 161 17.46 2.59 -1.67
CA SER A 161 17.32 3.26 -2.98
C SER A 161 16.45 4.53 -2.95
N SER A 162 16.27 5.17 -1.79
CA SER A 162 15.31 6.27 -1.59
C SER A 162 15.44 7.42 -2.61
N ASN A 163 16.66 7.67 -3.12
CA ASN A 163 16.92 8.77 -4.07
C ASN A 163 17.21 8.29 -5.50
N GLU A 164 17.33 6.98 -5.74
CA GLU A 164 17.74 6.46 -7.06
C GLU A 164 16.70 6.75 -8.14
N TRP A 165 15.41 6.67 -7.78
CA TRP A 165 14.33 6.97 -8.72
C TRP A 165 14.24 8.46 -9.05
N GLU A 166 14.58 9.34 -8.10
CA GLU A 166 14.64 10.79 -8.31
C GLU A 166 15.74 11.11 -9.32
N ILE A 167 16.95 10.58 -9.09
CA ILE A 167 18.09 10.71 -10.00
C ILE A 167 17.71 10.21 -11.39
N ALA A 168 17.12 9.01 -11.49
CA ALA A 168 16.71 8.45 -12.77
C ALA A 168 15.63 9.29 -13.48
N PHE A 169 14.75 9.95 -12.73
CA PHE A 169 13.77 10.89 -13.28
C PHE A 169 14.45 12.16 -13.82
N GLU A 170 15.35 12.76 -13.05
CA GLU A 170 16.08 13.96 -13.47
C GLU A 170 16.95 13.71 -14.70
N GLU A 171 17.67 12.58 -14.73
CA GLU A 171 18.53 12.20 -15.86
C GLU A 171 17.73 11.94 -17.14
N ALA A 172 16.58 11.28 -17.04
CA ALA A 172 15.78 10.93 -18.21
C ALA A 172 14.93 12.08 -18.74
N SER A 173 14.40 12.94 -17.86
CA SER A 173 13.46 14.00 -18.23
C SER A 173 14.09 15.40 -18.29
N GLY A 174 15.22 15.62 -17.63
CA GLY A 174 15.81 16.94 -17.42
C GLY A 174 15.00 17.87 -16.51
N LYS A 175 14.00 17.34 -15.80
CA LYS A 175 13.11 18.06 -14.88
C LYS A 175 13.43 17.67 -13.43
N THR A 176 13.03 18.49 -12.46
CA THR A 176 13.09 18.15 -11.03
C THR A 176 11.75 17.56 -10.56
N VAL A 177 11.79 16.70 -9.55
CA VAL A 177 10.59 16.13 -8.92
C VAL A 177 9.68 17.26 -8.40
N PRO A 178 8.34 17.19 -8.58
CA PRO A 178 7.43 18.16 -7.99
C PRO A 178 7.56 18.22 -6.47
N ALA A 179 7.69 19.42 -5.91
CA ALA A 179 7.96 19.62 -4.49
C ALA A 179 6.82 19.16 -3.55
N ASP A 180 5.62 19.01 -4.10
CA ASP A 180 4.40 18.58 -3.42
C ASP A 180 4.09 17.08 -3.63
N TYR A 181 4.98 16.34 -4.30
CA TYR A 181 4.84 14.89 -4.47
C TYR A 181 5.42 14.16 -3.27
N LEU A 182 4.56 13.49 -2.48
CA LEU A 182 4.95 12.90 -1.19
C LEU A 182 5.52 11.47 -1.27
N ASP A 183 5.30 10.77 -2.39
CA ASP A 183 5.71 9.37 -2.61
C ASP A 183 5.40 8.41 -1.44
N LEU A 184 4.12 8.21 -1.15
CA LEU A 184 3.64 7.45 0.01
C LEU A 184 3.10 6.08 -0.40
N ASP A 185 2.96 5.21 0.61
CA ASP A 185 2.24 3.95 0.49
C ASP A 185 0.90 4.01 1.24
N LEU A 186 -0.16 3.49 0.61
CA LEU A 186 -1.52 3.50 1.15
C LEU A 186 -2.01 2.08 1.40
N TYR A 187 -2.62 1.84 2.57
CA TYR A 187 -3.10 0.51 2.96
C TYR A 187 -4.61 0.51 3.20
N ILE A 188 -5.32 -0.21 2.35
CA ILE A 188 -6.77 -0.39 2.39
C ILE A 188 -7.06 -1.80 2.92
N ARG A 189 -7.92 -1.88 3.93
CA ARG A 189 -8.54 -3.15 4.37
C ARG A 189 -9.84 -3.33 3.58
N PRO A 190 -9.94 -4.33 2.68
CA PRO A 190 -11.18 -4.59 1.96
C PRO A 190 -12.27 -5.08 2.91
N ASP A 191 -13.52 -4.69 2.67
CA ASP A 191 -14.65 -5.15 3.49
C ASP A 191 -14.89 -6.66 3.36
N ASN A 192 -14.66 -7.22 2.17
CA ASN A 192 -14.86 -8.65 1.87
C ASN A 192 -13.63 -9.54 2.12
N ALA A 193 -12.52 -8.96 2.59
CA ALA A 193 -11.28 -9.68 2.91
C ALA A 193 -10.57 -9.02 4.13
N PRO A 194 -11.13 -9.14 5.34
CA PRO A 194 -10.69 -8.38 6.50
C PRO A 194 -9.34 -8.85 7.10
N ASN A 195 -8.72 -9.90 6.58
CA ASN A 195 -7.35 -10.32 6.91
C ASN A 195 -6.31 -9.92 5.82
N VAL A 196 -6.67 -8.98 4.95
CA VAL A 196 -5.85 -8.55 3.82
C VAL A 196 -5.58 -7.05 3.89
N TRP A 197 -4.37 -6.67 3.49
CA TRP A 197 -4.04 -5.32 3.07
C TRP A 197 -3.89 -5.25 1.56
N VAL A 198 -4.62 -4.32 0.92
CA VAL A 198 -4.29 -3.84 -0.42
C VAL A 198 -3.37 -2.64 -0.24
N ARG A 199 -2.13 -2.76 -0.69
CA ARG A 199 -1.13 -1.70 -0.62
C ARG A 199 -0.92 -1.10 -2.00
N HIS A 200 -1.11 0.21 -2.11
CA HIS A 200 -0.61 1.00 -3.24
C HIS A 200 0.74 1.60 -2.86
N MET A 201 1.69 1.59 -3.78
CA MET A 201 3.01 2.18 -3.58
C MET A 201 3.28 3.31 -4.57
N HIS A 202 4.12 4.24 -4.16
CA HIS A 202 4.49 5.43 -4.95
C HIS A 202 3.27 6.26 -5.35
N VAL A 203 2.50 6.69 -4.35
CA VAL A 203 1.28 7.48 -4.53
C VAL A 203 1.39 8.82 -3.82
N ASN A 204 0.97 9.88 -4.50
CA ASN A 204 0.62 11.15 -3.89
C ASN A 204 -0.89 11.17 -3.59
N PRO A 205 -1.31 11.03 -2.32
CA PRO A 205 -2.71 10.85 -1.97
C PRO A 205 -3.51 12.13 -2.18
N ILE A 206 -4.82 12.01 -2.38
CA ILE A 206 -5.71 13.18 -2.32
C ILE A 206 -5.73 13.77 -0.89
N TYR A 207 -5.95 15.08 -0.78
CA TYR A 207 -5.84 15.80 0.50
C TYR A 207 -6.83 15.28 1.56
N GLU A 208 -8.02 14.86 1.14
CA GLU A 208 -9.06 14.35 2.02
C GLU A 208 -8.63 13.09 2.79
N ILE A 209 -7.72 12.29 2.21
CA ILE A 209 -7.12 11.14 2.88
C ILE A 209 -6.11 11.60 3.94
N LEU A 210 -5.29 12.60 3.61
CA LEU A 210 -4.27 13.15 4.53
C LEU A 210 -4.88 13.87 5.73
N ASP A 211 -6.09 14.39 5.59
CA ASP A 211 -6.82 15.06 6.68
C ASP A 211 -7.30 14.10 7.78
N VAL A 212 -7.48 12.81 7.46
CA VAL A 212 -8.07 11.83 8.40
C VAL A 212 -7.17 10.63 8.70
N VAL A 213 -6.16 10.35 7.87
CA VAL A 213 -5.21 9.25 8.08
C VAL A 213 -3.81 9.81 8.22
N SER A 214 -3.23 9.63 9.41
CA SER A 214 -1.88 10.13 9.70
C SER A 214 -0.81 9.27 9.03
N ILE A 215 0.25 9.93 8.55
CA ILE A 215 1.44 9.28 8.02
C ILE A 215 2.19 8.60 9.18
N THR A 216 2.50 7.32 8.99
CA THR A 216 3.23 6.48 9.94
C THR A 216 4.61 6.14 9.39
N SER A 217 5.61 6.03 10.26
CA SER A 217 6.95 5.59 9.85
C SER A 217 6.97 4.08 9.57
N PRO A 218 7.69 3.61 8.54
CA PRO A 218 8.01 2.19 8.35
C PRO A 218 8.62 1.54 9.59
N ILE A 219 9.38 2.30 10.38
CA ILE A 219 9.98 1.79 11.62
C ILE A 219 8.88 1.44 12.63
N ASP A 220 7.83 2.25 12.77
CA ASP A 220 6.73 1.96 13.69
C ASP A 220 5.88 0.77 13.25
N LEU A 221 5.68 0.62 11.93
CA LEU A 221 5.07 -0.58 11.34
C LEU A 221 5.90 -1.82 11.69
N MET A 222 7.21 -1.73 11.47
CA MET A 222 8.16 -2.82 11.75
C MET A 222 8.23 -3.18 13.24
N MET A 223 8.19 -2.19 14.13
CA MET A 223 8.20 -2.37 15.58
C MET A 223 6.84 -2.81 16.15
N GLY A 224 5.77 -2.83 15.34
CA GLY A 224 4.41 -3.18 15.80
C GLY A 224 3.79 -2.13 16.72
N THR A 225 4.33 -0.91 16.72
CA THR A 225 3.88 0.22 17.54
C THR A 225 2.83 1.06 16.83
N ALA A 226 2.81 1.02 15.50
CA ALA A 226 1.81 1.67 14.68
C ALA A 226 0.37 1.24 15.05
N ARG A 227 -0.57 2.17 14.91
CA ARG A 227 -2.00 1.94 15.14
C ARG A 227 -2.79 2.42 13.93
N PRO A 228 -3.88 1.71 13.57
CA PRO A 228 -4.72 2.16 12.47
C PRO A 228 -5.38 3.47 12.86
N SER A 229 -5.67 4.32 11.88
CA SER A 229 -6.47 5.51 12.14
C SER A 229 -7.83 5.11 12.70
N GLU A 230 -8.27 5.78 13.79
CA GLU A 230 -9.48 5.39 14.53
C GLU A 230 -10.74 5.40 13.66
N ILE A 231 -10.83 6.39 12.76
CA ILE A 231 -11.93 6.52 11.80
C ILE A 231 -11.52 5.91 10.46
N GLY A 232 -10.31 6.21 9.98
CA GLY A 232 -9.86 5.86 8.63
C GLY A 232 -10.59 6.67 7.54
N PHE A 233 -10.28 6.37 6.28
CA PHE A 233 -10.96 6.95 5.12
C PHE A 233 -11.72 5.85 4.36
N ARG A 234 -13.04 5.96 4.26
CA ARG A 234 -13.86 4.97 3.53
C ARG A 234 -13.74 5.21 2.03
N VAL A 235 -13.57 4.12 1.29
CA VAL A 235 -13.47 4.12 -0.17
C VAL A 235 -14.45 3.12 -0.75
N THR A 236 -14.99 3.47 -1.90
CA THR A 236 -15.70 2.59 -2.83
C THR A 236 -14.74 2.20 -3.94
N ALA A 237 -14.90 1.01 -4.52
CA ALA A 237 -14.15 0.63 -5.71
C ALA A 237 -14.37 1.65 -6.84
N GLY A 238 -13.28 2.13 -7.44
CA GLY A 238 -13.28 3.18 -8.46
C GLY A 238 -13.09 4.60 -7.91
N ASP A 239 -13.09 4.81 -6.59
CA ASP A 239 -12.80 6.13 -6.02
C ASP A 239 -11.34 6.52 -6.28
N LEU A 240 -11.11 7.78 -6.68
CA LEU A 240 -9.76 8.33 -6.80
C LEU A 240 -9.13 8.42 -5.40
N ILE A 241 -7.95 7.82 -5.24
CA ILE A 241 -7.20 7.84 -3.96
C ILE A 241 -5.88 8.60 -4.05
N GLY A 242 -5.40 8.90 -5.26
CA GLY A 242 -4.19 9.67 -5.46
C GLY A 242 -3.67 9.63 -6.89
N HIS A 243 -2.42 10.05 -7.07
CA HIS A 243 -1.71 10.00 -8.36
C HIS A 243 -0.33 9.36 -8.19
N GLY A 244 0.14 8.56 -9.15
CA GLY A 244 1.39 7.81 -8.95
C GLY A 244 1.67 6.70 -9.97
N LEU A 245 2.54 5.75 -9.62
CA LEU A 245 2.99 4.69 -10.53
C LEU A 245 2.04 3.48 -10.66
N GLY A 246 1.08 3.33 -9.77
CA GLY A 246 0.13 2.21 -9.78
C GLY A 246 0.72 0.88 -9.31
N GLU A 247 1.89 0.90 -8.67
CA GLU A 247 2.43 -0.29 -8.00
C GLU A 247 1.45 -0.78 -6.93
N ILE A 248 1.21 -2.09 -6.91
CA ILE A 248 0.22 -2.70 -6.01
C ILE A 248 0.67 -4.06 -5.50
N SER A 249 0.42 -4.32 -4.21
CA SER A 249 0.52 -5.65 -3.61
C SER A 249 -0.73 -5.98 -2.80
N ILE A 250 -1.11 -7.26 -2.76
CA ILE A 250 -2.17 -7.75 -1.90
C ILE A 250 -1.56 -8.73 -0.90
N THR A 251 -1.57 -8.36 0.38
CA THR A 251 -0.93 -9.11 1.46
C THR A 251 -1.99 -9.74 2.35
N LYS A 252 -2.04 -11.06 2.38
CA LYS A 252 -2.89 -11.82 3.31
C LYS A 252 -2.10 -12.16 4.56
N HIS A 253 -2.65 -11.80 5.73
CA HIS A 253 -2.08 -12.17 7.02
C HIS A 253 -2.63 -13.52 7.49
N HIS A 254 -1.72 -14.42 7.86
CA HIS A 254 -2.01 -15.74 8.42
C HIS A 254 -1.90 -15.77 9.93
N ASP A 255 -0.97 -15.00 10.49
CA ASP A 255 -0.72 -14.85 11.91
C ASP A 255 0.07 -13.56 12.16
N GLY A 256 0.07 -13.08 13.40
CA GLY A 256 0.80 -11.89 13.81
C GLY A 256 -0.10 -10.79 14.39
N THR A 257 0.37 -9.55 14.26
CA THR A 257 -0.26 -8.34 14.80
C THR A 257 -1.37 -7.81 13.89
N GLY A 258 -1.32 -8.14 12.60
CA GLY A 258 -2.20 -7.58 11.57
C GLY A 258 -1.83 -6.16 11.16
N ILE A 259 -0.77 -5.57 11.72
CA ILE A 259 -0.21 -4.29 11.26
C ILE A 259 0.46 -4.53 9.90
N PRO A 260 0.34 -3.62 8.91
CA PRO A 260 1.08 -3.74 7.67
C PRO A 260 2.59 -3.90 7.91
N THR A 261 3.22 -4.86 7.24
CA THR A 261 4.65 -5.12 7.41
C THR A 261 5.49 -4.57 6.26
N PRO A 262 6.56 -3.80 6.55
CA PRO A 262 7.54 -3.42 5.53
C PRO A 262 8.53 -4.56 5.22
N CYS A 263 8.56 -5.65 5.99
CA CYS A 263 9.59 -6.69 5.94
C CYS A 263 9.37 -7.70 4.80
N ASN A 264 9.56 -7.25 3.56
CA ASN A 264 9.30 -8.05 2.36
C ASN A 264 10.57 -8.68 1.75
N SER A 265 11.75 -8.17 2.10
CA SER A 265 13.00 -8.72 1.62
C SER A 265 13.68 -9.60 2.67
N LYS A 266 14.53 -10.53 2.20
CA LYS A 266 15.30 -11.40 3.09
C LYS A 266 16.23 -10.62 4.02
N ARG A 267 16.90 -9.57 3.53
CA ARG A 267 17.85 -8.76 4.31
C ARG A 267 17.10 -8.00 5.41
N THR A 268 16.05 -7.26 5.09
CA THR A 268 15.20 -6.59 6.10
C THR A 268 14.65 -7.58 7.15
N ARG A 269 14.12 -8.73 6.73
CA ARG A 269 13.66 -9.77 7.69
C ARG A 269 14.78 -10.31 8.57
N SER A 270 16.00 -10.40 8.06
CA SER A 270 17.15 -10.90 8.83
C SER A 270 17.66 -9.86 9.83
N GLU A 271 17.79 -8.61 9.39
CA GLU A 271 18.23 -7.48 10.22
C GLU A 271 17.27 -7.22 11.39
N TRP A 272 15.97 -7.39 11.13
CA TRP A 272 14.91 -7.09 12.09
C TRP A 272 14.13 -8.32 12.54
N ALA A 273 14.76 -9.50 12.51
CA ALA A 273 14.12 -10.79 12.80
C ALA A 273 13.40 -10.86 14.16
N ASN A 274 13.75 -9.98 15.10
CA ASN A 274 13.15 -9.92 16.42
C ASN A 274 11.96 -8.96 16.53
N SER A 275 11.77 -8.05 15.57
CA SER A 275 10.70 -7.06 15.56
C SER A 275 9.36 -7.68 15.22
N PRO A 276 8.25 -7.25 15.87
CA PRO A 276 6.91 -7.82 15.62
C PRO A 276 6.51 -7.82 14.14
N GLY A 277 6.71 -6.71 13.43
CA GLY A 277 6.34 -6.59 12.02
C GLY A 277 7.10 -7.54 11.09
N CYS A 278 8.33 -7.94 11.46
CA CYS A 278 9.09 -8.93 10.68
C CYS A 278 8.82 -10.39 11.11
N LYS A 279 7.94 -10.59 12.10
CA LYS A 279 7.45 -11.91 12.54
C LYS A 279 6.03 -12.22 12.02
N GLU A 280 5.40 -11.30 11.30
CA GLU A 280 4.14 -11.57 10.62
C GLU A 280 4.29 -12.78 9.70
N VAL A 281 3.27 -13.65 9.70
CA VAL A 281 3.18 -14.75 8.74
C VAL A 281 2.24 -14.28 7.64
N ILE A 282 2.79 -14.01 6.46
CA ILE A 282 2.05 -13.43 5.34
C ILE A 282 2.18 -14.27 4.07
N SER A 283 1.18 -14.19 3.20
CA SER A 283 1.31 -14.57 1.79
C SER A 283 0.91 -13.41 0.90
N HIS A 284 1.65 -13.23 -0.19
CA HIS A 284 1.31 -12.26 -1.21
C HIS A 284 0.43 -12.91 -2.29
N HIS A 285 -0.47 -12.12 -2.86
CA HIS A 285 -1.43 -12.52 -3.87
C HIS A 285 -1.37 -11.57 -5.07
N SER A 286 -1.47 -12.11 -6.28
CA SER A 286 -1.55 -11.27 -7.48
C SER A 286 -2.89 -10.51 -7.50
N VAL A 287 -2.90 -9.26 -7.97
CA VAL A 287 -4.17 -8.55 -8.17
C VAL A 287 -5.05 -9.27 -9.20
N PHE A 288 -4.44 -9.92 -10.18
CA PHE A 288 -5.13 -10.61 -11.26
C PHE A 288 -5.79 -11.93 -10.84
N GLU A 289 -5.39 -12.57 -9.75
CA GLU A 289 -6.14 -13.73 -9.22
C GLU A 289 -7.40 -13.31 -8.45
N LEU A 290 -7.42 -12.08 -7.89
CA LEU A 290 -8.51 -11.57 -7.05
C LEU A 290 -9.42 -10.56 -7.78
N MET A 291 -9.07 -10.18 -9.00
CA MET A 291 -9.85 -9.30 -9.87
C MET A 291 -11.10 -10.01 -10.42
N SER A 292 -12.24 -9.32 -10.43
CA SER A 292 -13.49 -9.82 -11.02
C SER A 292 -13.33 -10.05 -12.53
N ASP A 293 -14.22 -10.83 -13.12
CA ASP A 293 -14.16 -11.07 -14.57
C ASP A 293 -14.51 -9.81 -15.35
N GLU A 294 -15.47 -9.01 -14.86
CA GLU A 294 -15.84 -7.74 -15.49
C GLU A 294 -14.67 -6.75 -15.57
N VAL A 295 -13.87 -6.63 -14.49
CA VAL A 295 -12.69 -5.75 -14.49
C VAL A 295 -11.59 -6.30 -15.40
N PHE A 296 -11.37 -7.61 -15.40
CA PHE A 296 -10.31 -8.20 -16.21
C PHE A 296 -10.57 -8.07 -17.72
N GLU A 297 -11.83 -7.99 -18.15
CA GLU A 297 -12.18 -7.71 -19.54
C GLU A 297 -11.56 -6.38 -20.06
N GLU A 298 -11.26 -5.41 -19.19
CA GLU A 298 -10.57 -4.17 -19.58
C GLU A 298 -9.14 -4.44 -20.08
N TYR A 299 -8.45 -5.42 -19.50
CA TYR A 299 -7.10 -5.83 -19.90
C TYR A 299 -7.13 -6.65 -21.18
N GLU A 300 -8.12 -7.54 -21.34
CA GLU A 300 -8.32 -8.35 -22.55
C GLU A 300 -8.69 -7.49 -23.77
N LYS A 301 -9.37 -6.36 -23.56
CA LYS A 301 -9.70 -5.41 -24.65
C LYS A 301 -8.47 -4.68 -25.16
N ASN A 302 -7.53 -4.35 -24.28
CA ASN A 302 -6.32 -3.61 -24.61
C ASN A 302 -5.24 -4.50 -25.25
N SER A 303 -5.14 -5.77 -24.84
CA SER A 303 -4.17 -6.71 -25.40
C SER A 303 -4.68 -8.15 -25.35
N GLN A 304 -4.14 -9.02 -26.21
CA GLN A 304 -4.47 -10.45 -26.21
C GLN A 304 -3.77 -11.17 -25.05
N VAL A 305 -4.23 -10.93 -23.83
CA VAL A 305 -3.68 -11.48 -22.59
C VAL A 305 -4.73 -12.23 -21.79
N GLY A 306 -4.31 -13.24 -21.05
CA GLY A 306 -5.10 -13.92 -20.02
C GLY A 306 -4.49 -13.72 -18.63
N ARG A 307 -5.26 -14.00 -17.57
CA ARG A 307 -4.80 -13.81 -16.17
C ARG A 307 -3.48 -14.52 -15.87
N ALA A 308 -3.28 -15.71 -16.45
CA ALA A 308 -2.09 -16.51 -16.27
C ALA A 308 -0.82 -15.84 -16.82
N ASP A 309 -0.94 -14.93 -17.80
CA ASP A 309 0.22 -14.24 -18.38
C ASP A 309 0.90 -13.32 -17.37
N PHE A 310 0.15 -12.84 -16.37
CA PHE A 310 0.63 -11.97 -15.31
C PHE A 310 1.19 -12.72 -14.09
N ILE A 311 1.18 -14.06 -14.08
CA ILE A 311 1.53 -14.84 -12.89
C ILE A 311 2.50 -15.96 -13.28
N ILE A 312 3.73 -15.89 -12.79
CA ILE A 312 4.63 -17.04 -12.83
C ILE A 312 4.14 -18.04 -11.76
N PRO A 313 3.84 -19.31 -12.10
CA PRO A 313 3.39 -20.29 -11.13
C PRO A 313 4.45 -20.60 -10.09
N VAL A 314 4.03 -20.92 -8.86
CA VAL A 314 4.95 -21.28 -7.76
C VAL A 314 5.86 -22.46 -8.11
N GLU A 315 5.34 -23.47 -8.82
CA GLU A 315 6.12 -24.65 -9.22
C GLU A 315 7.15 -24.31 -10.29
N GLU A 316 6.83 -23.38 -11.20
CA GLU A 316 7.80 -22.88 -12.16
C GLU A 316 8.90 -22.08 -11.46
N ARG A 317 8.54 -21.24 -10.48
CA ARG A 317 9.54 -20.47 -9.74
C ARG A 317 10.46 -21.36 -8.91
N LYS A 318 9.93 -22.42 -8.29
CA LYS A 318 10.73 -23.45 -7.60
C LYS A 318 11.63 -24.24 -8.55
N ALA A 319 11.21 -24.46 -9.79
CA ALA A 319 12.05 -25.12 -10.79
C ALA A 319 13.19 -24.21 -11.28
N ASN A 320 12.95 -22.91 -11.30
CA ASN A 320 13.86 -21.89 -11.83
C ASN A 320 14.12 -20.82 -10.76
N PHE A 321 14.94 -21.07 -9.74
CA PHE A 321 15.16 -20.07 -8.69
C PHE A 321 15.82 -18.78 -9.22
N LEU A 322 15.36 -17.63 -8.72
CA LEU A 322 16.05 -16.35 -8.92
C LEU A 322 17.16 -16.22 -7.86
N GLU A 323 18.17 -15.41 -8.18
CA GLU A 323 19.25 -15.07 -7.26
C GLU A 323 19.15 -13.60 -6.85
N CYS A 324 19.36 -13.34 -5.56
CA CYS A 324 19.33 -12.01 -4.95
C CYS A 324 20.34 -11.94 -3.80
N ASP A 325 20.83 -10.75 -3.53
CA ASP A 325 21.75 -10.47 -2.42
C ASP A 325 21.05 -10.26 -1.06
N GLY A 326 19.73 -10.43 -1.05
CA GLY A 326 18.85 -10.23 0.10
C GLY A 326 17.96 -9.00 0.00
N GLU A 327 18.24 -8.05 -0.89
CA GLU A 327 17.27 -7.01 -1.33
C GLU A 327 17.16 -7.01 -2.84
N ASP A 328 18.28 -7.01 -3.55
CA ASP A 328 18.31 -6.78 -4.99
C ASP A 328 18.51 -8.09 -5.75
N PHE A 329 17.85 -8.24 -6.89
CA PHE A 329 18.12 -9.35 -7.79
C PHE A 329 19.51 -9.21 -8.40
N LEU A 330 20.25 -10.32 -8.51
CA LEU A 330 21.55 -10.31 -9.18
C LEU A 330 21.41 -10.07 -10.69
N ASN A 331 20.26 -10.48 -11.26
CA ASN A 331 19.90 -10.27 -12.66
C ASN A 331 18.45 -9.76 -12.73
N PRO A 332 18.22 -8.46 -12.46
CA PRO A 332 16.88 -7.89 -12.50
C PRO A 332 16.37 -7.85 -13.94
N GLY A 333 15.08 -8.12 -14.12
CA GLY A 333 14.43 -8.04 -15.42
C GLY A 333 14.17 -6.60 -15.83
N SER A 334 14.37 -6.31 -17.13
CA SER A 334 14.01 -5.01 -17.71
C SER A 334 12.59 -5.03 -18.30
N THR A 335 11.99 -3.87 -18.54
CA THR A 335 10.63 -3.77 -19.10
C THR A 335 10.46 -4.44 -20.46
N GLY A 336 11.54 -4.61 -21.23
CA GLY A 336 11.54 -5.33 -22.50
C GLY A 336 11.65 -6.85 -22.39
N ASP A 337 11.78 -7.41 -21.17
CA ASP A 337 11.90 -8.85 -20.95
C ASP A 337 10.51 -9.50 -20.83
N PRO A 338 10.07 -10.33 -21.80
CA PRO A 338 8.75 -10.96 -21.79
C PRO A 338 8.60 -12.03 -20.69
N GLU A 339 9.70 -12.49 -20.08
CA GLU A 339 9.64 -13.38 -18.92
C GLU A 339 9.30 -12.62 -17.63
N VAL A 340 9.45 -11.29 -17.63
CA VAL A 340 9.31 -10.43 -16.45
C VAL A 340 8.15 -9.47 -16.59
N PHE A 341 7.87 -8.96 -17.79
CA PHE A 341 6.80 -8.00 -18.06
C PHE A 341 5.85 -8.49 -19.14
N VAL A 342 4.58 -8.17 -18.96
CA VAL A 342 3.52 -8.27 -19.98
C VAL A 342 3.36 -6.89 -20.61
N ARG A 343 3.36 -6.84 -21.93
CA ARG A 343 3.16 -5.61 -22.71
C ARG A 343 1.68 -5.47 -23.09
N LEU A 344 1.07 -4.32 -22.80
CA LEU A 344 -0.32 -4.04 -23.13
C LEU A 344 -0.49 -3.17 -24.38
N GLN A 345 0.50 -2.32 -24.74
CA GLN A 345 0.43 -1.36 -25.85
C GLN A 345 1.65 -1.41 -26.75
#